data_AF-A0A395YE63-F1
#
_entry.id   AF-A0A395YE63-F1
#
_cell.length_a   1.000
_cell.length_b   1.000
_cell.length_c   1.000
_cell.angle_alpha   90.00
_cell.angle_beta   90.00
_cell.angle_gamma   90.00
#
_symmetry.space_group_name_H-M   'P 1'
#
loop_
_entity.id
_entity.type
_entity.pdbx_description
1 polymer ?
#
loop_
_entity_poly.entity_id
_entity_poly.type
_entity_poly.pdbx_seq_one_letter_code
_entity_poly.pdbx_strand_id
1 'polypeptide(L)'
;MRLIRDNVERVTDNEAQIRKLKALGFIELGYGAGSDQENRIENDLPKMTVPELKALAKEKGIEGAASLTKDELLAVLKDVG
;
A
#
# COMPACT_ATOMS: atom_id res chain seq x y z
N MET A 1 -10.53 -11.33 12.09
CA MET A 1 -10.20 -10.54 10.88
C MET A 1 -9.23 -9.44 11.26
N ARG A 2 -8.26 -9.12 10.39
CA ARG A 2 -7.31 -8.04 10.63
C ARG A 2 -7.78 -6.80 9.87
N LEU A 3 -7.61 -5.61 10.43
CA LEU A 3 -7.89 -4.34 9.76
C LEU A 3 -6.74 -3.37 10.02
N ILE A 4 -6.36 -2.58 9.01
CA ILE A 4 -5.25 -1.63 9.10
C ILE A 4 -5.68 -0.22 8.73
N ARG A 5 -5.12 0.76 9.44
CA ARG A 5 -5.20 2.19 9.10
C ARG A 5 -3.87 2.85 9.46
N ASP A 6 -3.19 3.42 8.48
CA ASP A 6 -1.83 3.93 8.62
C ASP A 6 -0.91 2.85 9.24
N ASN A 7 -0.30 3.14 10.40
CA ASN A 7 0.55 2.21 11.16
C ASN A 7 -0.21 1.44 12.27
N VAL A 8 -1.54 1.49 12.27
CA VAL A 8 -2.38 0.87 13.31
C VAL A 8 -3.10 -0.36 12.77
N GLU A 9 -2.75 -1.52 13.31
CA GLU A 9 -3.46 -2.78 13.07
C GLU A 9 -4.47 -3.07 14.21
N ARG A 10 -5.64 -3.57 13.83
CA ARG A 10 -6.70 -4.04 14.73
C ARG A 10 -7.16 -5.43 14.30
N VAL A 11 -7.14 -6.37 15.23
CA VAL A 11 -7.64 -7.72 15.01
C VAL A 11 -8.94 -7.89 15.77
N THR A 12 -10.02 -8.23 15.05
CA THR A 12 -11.34 -8.49 15.64
C THR A 12 -12.13 -9.45 14.75
N ASP A 13 -12.93 -10.30 15.37
CA ASP A 13 -13.86 -11.22 14.69
C ASP A 13 -15.32 -10.77 14.86
N ASN A 14 -15.56 -9.62 15.51
CA ASN A 14 -16.89 -9.09 15.75
C ASN A 14 -17.36 -8.20 14.61
N GLU A 15 -18.43 -8.60 13.90
CA GLU A 15 -18.98 -7.85 12.76
C GLU A 15 -19.35 -6.40 13.06
N ALA A 16 -19.86 -6.10 14.25
CA ALA A 16 -20.22 -4.73 14.63
C ALA A 16 -18.97 -3.85 14.77
N GLN A 17 -17.88 -4.41 15.31
CA GLN A 17 -16.60 -3.72 15.40
C GLN A 17 -15.95 -3.54 14.02
N ILE A 18 -16.06 -4.55 13.16
CA ILE A 18 -15.57 -4.50 11.78
C ILE A 18 -16.24 -3.35 11.02
N ARG A 19 -17.57 -3.25 11.05
CA ARG A 19 -18.32 -2.16 10.39
C ARG A 19 -17.91 -0.79 10.93
N LYS A 20 -17.70 -0.68 12.25
CA LYS A 20 -17.24 0.55 12.88
C LYS A 20 -15.82 0.92 12.45
N LEU A 21 -14.91 -0.05 12.40
CA LEU A 21 -13.52 0.17 11.97
C LEU A 21 -13.48 0.57 10.48
N LYS A 22 -14.29 -0.07 9.61
CA LYS A 22 -14.47 0.35 8.22
C LYS A 22 -14.96 1.80 8.10
N ALA A 23 -15.98 2.18 8.88
CA ALA A 23 -16.47 3.55 8.91
C ALA A 23 -15.43 4.58 9.41
N LEU A 24 -14.44 4.12 10.18
CA LEU A 24 -13.31 4.93 10.68
C LEU A 24 -12.11 4.94 9.73
N GLY A 25 -12.23 4.33 8.55
CA GLY A 25 -11.19 4.27 7.52
C GLY A 25 -10.19 3.13 7.68
N PHE A 26 -10.46 2.14 8.55
CA PHE A 26 -9.67 0.91 8.55
C PHE A 26 -10.08 0.04 7.38
N ILE A 27 -9.11 -0.57 6.72
CA ILE A 27 -9.39 -1.51 5.65
C ILE A 27 -9.09 -2.94 6.09
N GLU A 28 -9.94 -3.87 5.69
CA GLU A 28 -9.77 -5.28 5.98
C GLU A 28 -8.51 -5.86 5.32
N LEU A 29 -7.75 -6.56 6.13
CA LEU A 29 -6.71 -7.51 5.79
C LEU A 29 -7.35 -8.90 5.94
N GLY A 30 -8.02 -9.35 4.88
CA GLY A 30 -8.61 -10.67 4.83
C GLY A 30 -7.53 -11.75 4.84
N TYR A 31 -7.69 -12.76 5.70
CA TYR A 31 -7.05 -14.06 5.50
C TYR A 31 -7.79 -14.76 4.35
N GLY A 32 -7.49 -14.35 3.11
CA GLY A 32 -8.13 -14.88 1.91
C GLY A 32 -8.53 -13.82 0.90
N ALA A 33 -7.58 -13.00 0.44
CA ALA A 33 -7.54 -12.34 -0.88
C ALA A 33 -6.34 -11.37 -0.86
N GLY A 34 -5.19 -11.85 -1.32
CA GLY A 34 -3.99 -11.03 -1.52
C GLY A 34 -4.14 -10.12 -2.74
N SER A 35 -4.96 -9.08 -2.66
CA SER A 35 -5.13 -8.13 -3.79
C SER A 35 -5.34 -6.67 -3.40
N ASP A 36 -5.67 -6.36 -2.14
CA ASP A 36 -6.14 -5.00 -1.79
C ASP A 36 -5.08 -4.11 -1.12
N GLN A 37 -3.98 -4.68 -0.60
CA GLN A 37 -2.82 -3.90 -0.15
C GLN A 37 -1.92 -3.50 -1.33
N GLU A 38 -1.66 -4.42 -2.27
CA GLU A 38 -1.04 -4.12 -3.57
C GLU A 38 -1.84 -3.05 -4.31
N ASN A 39 -3.16 -3.22 -4.45
CA ASN A 39 -4.01 -2.21 -5.10
C ASN A 39 -3.95 -0.82 -4.42
N ARG A 40 -3.82 -0.74 -3.09
CA ARG A 40 -3.69 0.56 -2.41
C ARG A 40 -2.38 1.23 -2.75
N ILE A 41 -1.29 0.49 -2.75
CA ILE A 41 0.03 1.00 -3.13
C ILE A 41 0.00 1.39 -4.62
N GLU A 42 -0.54 0.55 -5.50
CA GLU A 42 -0.69 0.86 -6.93
C GLU A 42 -1.51 2.13 -7.21
N ASN A 43 -2.57 2.37 -6.43
CA ASN A 43 -3.43 3.55 -6.58
C ASN A 43 -2.85 4.83 -5.95
N ASP A 44 -1.92 4.74 -4.99
CA ASP A 44 -1.25 5.89 -4.38
C ASP A 44 0.12 6.21 -4.99
N LEU A 45 0.78 5.25 -5.64
CA LEU A 45 2.01 5.45 -6.41
C LEU A 45 1.92 6.66 -7.37
N PRO A 46 0.90 6.80 -8.25
CA PRO A 46 0.82 7.95 -9.16
C PRO A 46 0.66 9.31 -8.45
N LYS A 47 0.17 9.32 -7.20
CA LYS A 47 -0.01 10.52 -6.39
C LYS A 47 1.28 10.95 -5.70
N MET A 48 2.26 10.06 -5.58
CA MET A 48 3.59 10.38 -5.04
C MET A 48 4.42 11.24 -6.00
N THR A 49 5.28 12.05 -5.41
CA THR A 49 6.25 12.88 -6.13
C THR A 49 7.46 12.05 -6.57
N VAL A 50 8.21 12.53 -7.57
CA VAL A 50 9.42 11.84 -8.07
C VAL A 50 10.43 11.52 -6.95
N PRO A 51 10.70 12.44 -5.98
CA PRO A 51 11.57 12.12 -4.85
C PRO A 51 11.02 11.00 -3.95
N GLU A 52 9.72 10.98 -3.68
CA GLU A 52 9.07 9.93 -2.85
C GLU A 52 9.13 8.58 -3.55
N LEU A 53 8.85 8.53 -4.85
CA LEU A 53 8.97 7.31 -5.65
C LEU A 53 10.42 6.77 -5.66
N LYS A 54 11.42 7.64 -5.76
CA LYS A 54 12.84 7.24 -5.66
C LYS A 54 13.20 6.69 -4.29
N ALA A 55 12.66 7.30 -3.22
CA ALA A 55 12.87 6.82 -1.86
C ALA A 55 12.25 5.43 -1.66
N LEU A 56 11.00 5.26 -2.12
CA LEU A 56 10.29 3.98 -2.07
C LEU A 56 11.03 2.90 -2.87
N ALA A 57 11.53 3.25 -4.06
CA ALA A 57 12.27 2.31 -4.90
C ALA A 57 13.59 1.89 -4.25
N LYS A 58 14.29 2.82 -3.59
CA LYS A 58 15.49 2.51 -2.80
C LYS A 58 15.17 1.61 -1.59
N GLU A 59 14.06 1.86 -0.91
CA GLU A 59 13.58 1.03 0.21
C GLU A 59 13.22 -0.40 -0.24
N LYS A 60 12.66 -0.53 -1.44
CA LYS A 60 12.38 -1.80 -2.11
C LYS A 60 13.62 -2.49 -2.70
N GLY A 61 14.80 -1.87 -2.62
CA GLY A 61 16.04 -2.43 -3.15
C GLY A 61 16.21 -2.31 -4.67
N ILE A 62 15.45 -1.43 -5.32
CA ILE A 62 15.56 -1.17 -6.77
C ILE A 62 16.79 -0.29 -7.02
N GLU A 63 17.87 -0.91 -7.47
CA GLU A 63 19.08 -0.23 -7.90
C GLU A 63 18.84 0.55 -9.21
N GLY A 64 19.44 1.74 -9.34
CA GLY A 64 19.26 2.58 -10.54
C GLY A 64 17.97 3.41 -10.57
N ALA A 65 17.08 3.28 -9.58
CA ALA A 65 15.86 4.09 -9.46
C ALA A 65 16.10 5.61 -9.52
N ALA A 66 17.28 6.07 -9.08
CA ALA A 66 17.66 7.48 -9.15
C ALA A 66 17.76 8.02 -10.58
N SER A 67 18.06 7.15 -11.55
CA SER A 67 18.19 7.47 -12.98
C SER A 67 16.89 7.31 -13.76
N LEU A 68 15.87 6.70 -13.16
CA LEU A 68 14.57 6.46 -13.79
C LEU A 68 13.70 7.72 -13.79
N THR A 69 12.88 7.84 -14.83
CA THR A 69 11.82 8.84 -14.95
C THR A 69 10.63 8.49 -14.04
N LYS A 70 9.67 9.42 -13.88
CA LYS A 70 8.50 9.20 -13.04
C LYS A 70 7.71 7.96 -13.49
N ASP A 71 7.49 7.82 -14.78
CA ASP A 71 6.68 6.74 -15.34
C ASP A 71 7.40 5.38 -15.19
N GLU A 72 8.71 5.35 -15.39
CA GLU A 72 9.52 4.15 -15.16
C GLU A 72 9.54 3.76 -13.69
N LEU A 73 9.68 4.72 -12.76
CA LEU A 73 9.59 4.45 -11.33
C LEU A 73 8.24 3.84 -10.95
N LEU A 74 7.14 4.39 -11.48
CA LEU A 74 5.80 3.84 -11.25
C LEU A 74 5.67 2.42 -11.78
N ALA A 75 6.20 2.13 -12.96
CA ALA A 75 6.14 0.80 -13.55
C ALA A 75 6.91 -0.22 -12.70
N VAL A 76 8.16 0.08 -12.32
CA VAL A 76 8.98 -0.85 -11.53
C VAL A 76 8.43 -1.02 -10.11
N LEU A 77 7.90 0.05 -9.51
CA LEU A 77 7.29 -0.02 -8.17
C LEU A 77 5.96 -0.79 -8.13
N LYS A 78 5.23 -0.85 -9.25
CA LYS A 78 4.05 -1.70 -9.41
C LYS A 78 4.43 -3.17 -9.61
N ASP A 79 5.51 -3.43 -10.33
CA ASP A 79 5.98 -4.79 -10.64
C ASP A 79 6.65 -5.50 -9.44
N VAL A 80 7.25 -4.72 -8.53
CA VAL A 80 7.84 -5.20 -7.25
C VAL A 80 6.81 -5.17 -6.10
N GLY A 81 5.59 -4.72 -6.39
CA GLY A 81 4.50 -4.47 -5.46
C GLY A 81 3.81 -5.74 -5.03
#